data_AF-A0A5M9TWR6-F1
#
_entry.id   AF-A0A5M9TWR6-F1
#
_cell.length_a   1.000
_cell.length_b   1.000
_cell.length_c   1.000
_cell.angle_alpha   90.00
_cell.angle_beta   90.00
_cell.angle_gamma   90.00
#
_symmetry.space_group_name_H-M   'P 1'
#
loop_
_entity.id
_entity.type
_entity.pdbx_description
1 polymer ?
#
loop_
_entity_poly.entity_id
_entity_poly.type
_entity_poly.pdbx_seq_one_letter_code
_entity_poly.pdbx_strand_id
1 'polypeptide(L)'
;MKHLHIIFSWLFIMLGIVIITISKMIEEVIPKLGYAAFQSAAAGSYTPSDYQVNFELNYWIGAICILGGVICLLARINWVQSSIREMNARNKEFDETHHYDDTRELK
;
A
#
# COMPACT_ATOMS: atom_id res chain seq x y z
N MET A 1 19.33 7.03 13.61
CA MET A 1 17.98 6.46 13.30
C MET A 1 17.32 6.97 12.01
N LYS A 2 17.73 8.09 11.39
CA LYS A 2 17.08 8.60 10.16
C LYS A 2 17.15 7.64 8.96
N HIS A 3 18.24 6.90 8.83
CA HIS A 3 18.42 5.93 7.74
C HIS A 3 17.64 4.62 7.94
N LEU A 4 17.35 4.24 9.20
CA LEU A 4 16.61 3.01 9.50
C LEU A 4 15.20 3.06 8.89
N HIS A 5 14.47 4.17 9.01
CA HIS A 5 13.14 4.30 8.42
C HIS A 5 13.14 4.22 6.88
N ILE A 6 14.20 4.71 6.23
CA ILE A 6 14.36 4.60 4.78
C ILE A 6 14.56 3.14 4.39
N ILE A 7 15.44 2.43 5.12
CA ILE A 7 15.69 1.00 4.90
C ILE A 7 14.41 0.19 5.13
N PHE A 8 13.66 0.46 6.21
CA PHE A 8 12.38 -0.19 6.49
C PHE A 8 11.33 0.11 5.42
N SER A 9 11.24 1.33 4.89
CA SER A 9 10.33 1.65 3.78
C SER A 9 10.64 0.84 2.53
N TRP A 10 11.92 0.75 2.16
CA TRP A 10 12.35 -0.05 1.02
C TRP A 10 12.05 -1.52 1.21
N LEU A 11 12.30 -2.06 2.42
CA LEU A 11 11.94 -3.43 2.76
C LEU A 11 10.44 -3.68 2.64
N PHE A 12 9.61 -2.73 3.09
CA PHE A 12 8.15 -2.86 3.02
C PHE A 12 7.63 -2.85 1.59
N ILE A 13 8.21 -1.99 0.72
CA ILE A 13 7.90 -1.95 -0.71
C ILE A 13 8.31 -3.27 -1.37
N MET A 14 9.54 -3.73 -1.14
CA MET A 14 10.03 -4.98 -1.70
C MET A 14 9.18 -6.17 -1.24
N LEU A 15 8.81 -6.21 0.04
CA LEU A 15 7.93 -7.24 0.59
C LEU A 15 6.57 -7.24 -0.11
N GLY A 16 5.94 -6.07 -0.27
CA GLY A 16 4.65 -5.96 -0.95
C GLY A 16 4.72 -6.42 -2.41
N ILE A 17 5.79 -6.08 -3.13
CA ILE A 17 6.04 -6.57 -4.51
C ILE A 17 6.13 -8.10 -4.51
N VAL A 18 6.93 -8.68 -3.62
CA VAL A 18 7.12 -10.13 -3.52
C VAL A 18 5.79 -10.86 -3.25
N ILE A 19 4.96 -10.34 -2.34
CA ILE A 19 3.64 -10.93 -2.05
C ILE A 19 2.78 -10.97 -3.32
N ILE A 20 2.68 -9.85 -4.05
CA ILE A 20 1.89 -9.76 -5.28
C ILE A 20 2.43 -10.71 -6.35
N THR A 21 3.75 -10.74 -6.54
CA THR A 21 4.41 -11.59 -7.55
C THR A 21 4.17 -13.07 -7.25
N ILE A 22 4.36 -13.51 -6.00
CA ILE A 22 4.14 -14.91 -5.61
C ILE A 22 2.66 -15.28 -5.78
N SER A 23 1.74 -14.43 -5.34
CA SER A 23 0.30 -14.66 -5.54
C SER A 23 -0.05 -14.82 -7.02
N LYS A 24 0.50 -13.97 -7.90
CA LYS A 24 0.29 -14.09 -9.36
C LYS A 24 0.87 -15.39 -9.94
N MET A 25 2.07 -15.77 -9.52
CA MET A 25 2.65 -17.05 -9.95
C MET A 25 1.79 -18.23 -9.51
N ILE A 26 1.30 -18.21 -8.28
CA ILE A 26 0.49 -19.31 -7.75
C ILE A 26 -0.88 -19.38 -8.45
N GLU A 27 -1.54 -18.25 -8.73
CA GLU A 27 -2.78 -18.22 -9.55
C GLU A 27 -2.61 -18.93 -10.90
N GLU A 28 -1.46 -18.76 -11.53
CA GLU A 28 -1.21 -19.34 -12.84
C GLU A 28 -0.76 -20.80 -12.76
N VAL A 29 -0.01 -21.15 -11.71
CA VAL A 29 0.58 -22.48 -11.55
C VAL A 29 -0.41 -23.49 -10.97
N ILE A 30 -1.30 -23.09 -10.04
CA ILE A 30 -2.24 -24.02 -9.39
C ILE A 30 -3.15 -24.75 -10.40
N PRO A 31 -3.80 -24.08 -11.38
CA PRO A 31 -4.61 -24.79 -12.36
C PRO A 31 -3.77 -25.78 -13.19
N LYS A 32 -2.54 -25.43 -13.55
CA LYS A 32 -1.65 -26.32 -14.31
C LYS A 32 -1.26 -27.56 -13.49
N LEU A 33 -0.97 -27.38 -12.20
CA LEU A 33 -0.72 -28.48 -11.27
C LEU A 33 -1.98 -29.33 -11.04
N GLY A 34 -3.14 -28.70 -10.91
CA GLY A 34 -4.44 -29.36 -10.81
C GLY A 34 -4.73 -30.24 -12.02
N TYR A 35 -4.42 -29.75 -13.23
CA TYR A 35 -4.53 -30.53 -14.46
C TYR A 35 -3.58 -31.73 -14.50
N ALA A 36 -2.31 -31.54 -14.11
CA ALA A 36 -1.33 -32.63 -14.05
C ALA A 36 -1.75 -33.70 -13.02
N ALA A 37 -2.23 -33.29 -11.85
CA ALA A 37 -2.77 -34.18 -10.83
C ALA A 37 -4.01 -34.93 -11.33
N PHE A 38 -4.95 -34.22 -11.96
CA PHE A 38 -6.14 -34.80 -12.58
C PHE A 38 -5.79 -35.87 -13.63
N GLN A 39 -4.85 -35.55 -14.53
CA GLN A 39 -4.39 -36.48 -15.56
C GLN A 39 -3.72 -37.71 -14.93
N SER A 40 -2.93 -37.52 -13.87
CA SER A 40 -2.30 -38.62 -13.13
C SER A 40 -3.32 -39.52 -12.40
N ALA A 41 -4.45 -38.95 -11.98
CA ALA A 41 -5.53 -39.66 -11.30
C ALA A 41 -6.50 -40.36 -12.28
N ALA A 42 -6.35 -40.15 -13.59
CA ALA A 42 -7.27 -40.63 -14.63
C ALA A 42 -8.75 -40.31 -14.33
N ALA A 43 -8.99 -39.18 -13.65
CA ALA A 43 -10.35 -38.73 -13.35
C ALA A 43 -11.06 -38.31 -14.65
N GLY A 44 -12.39 -38.40 -14.68
CA GLY A 44 -13.16 -38.29 -15.93
C GLY A 44 -13.17 -36.90 -16.58
N SER A 45 -13.46 -35.84 -15.81
CA SER A 45 -13.57 -34.46 -16.34
C SER A 45 -12.81 -33.44 -15.49
N TYR A 46 -12.04 -32.57 -16.14
CA TYR A 46 -11.30 -31.48 -15.52
C TYR A 46 -11.96 -30.13 -15.79
N THR A 47 -12.18 -29.34 -14.73
CA THR A 47 -12.62 -27.95 -14.85
C THR A 47 -11.60 -27.04 -14.17
N PRO A 48 -10.93 -26.12 -14.91
CA PRO A 48 -9.94 -25.22 -14.33
C PRO A 48 -10.49 -24.30 -13.22
N SER A 49 -11.80 -23.99 -13.24
CA SER A 49 -12.44 -23.15 -12.22
C SER A 49 -12.36 -23.75 -10.82
N ASP A 50 -12.32 -25.08 -10.73
CA ASP A 50 -12.38 -25.80 -9.45
C ASP A 50 -11.04 -25.71 -8.70
N TYR A 51 -10.00 -25.24 -9.38
CA TYR A 51 -8.66 -25.01 -8.86
C TYR A 51 -8.30 -23.52 -8.80
N GLN A 52 -9.23 -22.61 -9.06
CA GLN A 52 -8.97 -21.18 -8.87
C GLN A 52 -8.83 -20.86 -7.39
N VAL A 53 -7.77 -20.13 -7.06
CA VAL A 53 -7.53 -19.66 -5.70
C VAL A 53 -7.68 -18.15 -5.68
N ASN A 54 -8.47 -17.66 -4.73
CA ASN A 54 -8.68 -16.22 -4.56
C ASN A 54 -7.53 -15.63 -3.72
N PHE A 55 -6.68 -14.82 -4.35
CA PHE A 55 -5.61 -14.06 -3.69
C PHE A 55 -5.91 -12.57 -3.55
N GLU A 56 -7.17 -12.15 -3.67
CA GLU A 56 -7.58 -10.75 -3.50
C GLU A 56 -7.06 -10.14 -2.19
N LEU A 57 -7.13 -10.90 -1.10
CA LEU A 57 -6.61 -10.47 0.20
C LEU A 57 -5.10 -10.26 0.18
N ASN A 58 -4.35 -11.13 -0.50
CA ASN A 58 -2.90 -10.99 -0.66
C ASN A 58 -2.55 -9.75 -1.51
N TYR A 59 -3.34 -9.44 -2.53
CA TYR A 59 -3.17 -8.22 -3.31
C TYR A 59 -3.44 -6.97 -2.47
N TRP A 60 -4.48 -6.98 -1.64
CA TRP A 60 -4.74 -5.89 -0.71
C TRP A 60 -3.60 -5.70 0.29
N ILE A 61 -3.10 -6.78 0.90
CA ILE A 61 -1.94 -6.71 1.82
C ILE A 61 -0.71 -6.17 1.09
N GLY A 62 -0.41 -6.69 -0.09
CA GLY A 62 0.74 -6.23 -0.89
C GLY A 62 0.63 -4.76 -1.28
N ALA A 63 -0.56 -4.32 -1.69
CA ALA A 63 -0.83 -2.93 -2.05
C ALA A 63 -0.68 -1.99 -0.84
N ILE A 64 -1.22 -2.36 0.32
CA ILE A 64 -1.07 -1.58 1.57
C ILE A 64 0.41 -1.51 1.98
N CYS A 65 1.18 -2.59 1.81
CA CYS A 65 2.62 -2.59 2.09
C CYS A 65 3.37 -1.61 1.18
N ILE A 66 3.10 -1.63 -0.12
CA ILE A 66 3.72 -0.71 -1.08
C ILE A 66 3.32 0.73 -0.74
N LEU A 67 2.03 0.99 -0.54
CA LEU A 67 1.50 2.32 -0.24
C LEU A 67 2.12 2.89 1.05
N GLY A 68 2.18 2.09 2.11
CA GLY A 68 2.77 2.50 3.39
C GLY A 68 4.25 2.85 3.26
N GLY A 69 5.02 2.03 2.53
CA GLY A 69 6.43 2.31 2.29
C GLY A 69 6.66 3.56 1.43
N VAL A 70 5.84 3.79 0.40
CA VAL A 70 5.91 4.99 -0.45
C VAL A 70 5.55 6.24 0.34
N ILE A 71 4.47 6.23 1.13
CA ILE A 71 4.07 7.37 1.96
C ILE A 71 5.19 7.73 2.95
N CYS A 72 5.81 6.75 3.58
CA CYS A 72 6.90 6.97 4.52
C CYS A 72 8.14 7.59 3.84
N LEU A 73 8.45 7.18 2.61
CA LEU A 73 9.51 7.81 1.80
C LEU A 73 9.16 9.27 1.45
N LEU A 74 7.95 9.51 0.93
CA LEU A 74 7.50 10.84 0.51
C LEU A 74 7.46 11.82 1.68
N ALA A 75 6.96 11.38 2.85
CA ALA A 75 6.91 12.20 4.06
C ALA A 75 8.29 12.70 4.49
N ARG A 76 9.38 12.02 4.11
CA ARG A 76 10.74 12.41 4.48
C ARG A 76 11.42 13.33 3.47
N ILE A 77 10.85 13.49 2.27
CA ILE A 77 11.42 14.38 1.25
C ILE A 77 11.39 15.82 1.78
N ASN A 78 12.55 16.50 1.75
CA ASN A 78 12.70 17.86 2.30
C ASN A 78 11.68 18.85 1.70
N TRP A 79 11.35 18.69 0.42
CA TRP A 79 10.32 19.47 -0.27
C TRP A 79 8.92 19.28 0.34
N VAL A 80 8.53 18.04 0.64
CA VAL A 80 7.25 17.74 1.30
C VAL A 80 7.22 18.34 2.70
N GLN A 81 8.30 18.21 3.45
CA GLN A 81 8.43 18.80 4.79
C GLN A 81 8.34 20.34 4.75
N SER A 82 8.98 21.00 3.77
CA SER A 82 8.89 22.46 3.62
C SER A 82 7.48 22.90 3.26
N SER A 83 6.79 22.20 2.36
CA SER A 83 5.42 22.52 1.98
C SER A 83 4.44 22.36 3.14
N ILE A 84 4.57 21.30 3.95
CA ILE A 84 3.76 21.11 5.16
C ILE A 84 4.00 22.24 6.17
N ARG A 85 5.26 22.65 6.34
CA ARG A 85 5.62 23.75 7.26
C ARG A 85 5.02 25.08 6.82
N GLU A 86 5.08 25.39 5.52
CA GLU A 86 4.47 26.61 4.97
C GLU A 86 2.95 26.60 5.10
N MET A 87 2.31 25.46 4.87
CA MET A 87 0.86 25.33 5.08
C MET A 87 0.47 25.59 6.54
N ASN A 88 1.18 25.00 7.50
CA ASN A 88 0.91 25.22 8.93
C ASN A 88 1.12 26.68 9.34
N ALA A 89 2.14 27.36 8.80
CA ALA A 89 2.38 28.78 9.08
C ALA A 89 1.20 29.64 8.61
N ARG A 90 0.74 29.44 7.35
CA ARG A 90 -0.42 30.16 6.82
C ARG A 90 -1.71 29.85 7.58
N ASN A 91 -1.91 28.60 7.99
CA ASN A 91 -3.11 28.21 8.73
C ASN A 91 -3.15 28.88 10.12
N LYS A 92 -1.99 29.02 10.76
CA LYS A 92 -1.86 29.74 12.03
C LYS A 92 -2.14 31.24 11.87
N GLU A 93 -1.61 31.88 10.83
CA GLU A 93 -1.88 33.29 10.52
C GLU A 93 -3.39 33.53 10.28
N PHE A 94 -4.06 32.61 9.57
CA PHE A 94 -5.49 32.66 9.31
C PHE A 94 -6.35 32.53 10.58
N ASP A 95 -6.01 31.60 11.48
CA ASP A 95 -6.70 31.44 12.77
C ASP A 95 -6.52 32.68 13.67
N GLU A 96 -5.31 33.24 13.74
CA GLU A 96 -5.03 34.43 14.55
C GLU A 96 -5.79 35.67 14.04
N THR A 97 -5.93 35.82 12.72
CA THR A 97 -6.72 36.92 12.13
C THR A 97 -8.21 36.75 12.38
N HIS A 98 -8.76 35.54 12.21
CA HIS A 98 -10.18 35.28 12.47
C HIS A 98 -10.53 35.44 13.96
N HIS A 99 -9.70 34.94 14.86
CA HIS A 99 -9.92 35.12 16.30
C HIS A 99 -9.86 36.59 16.72
N TYR A 100 -8.97 37.39 16.12
CA TYR A 100 -8.92 38.83 16.39
C TYR A 100 -10.20 39.55 15.93
N ASP A 101 -10.72 39.23 14.74
CA ASP A 101 -11.92 39.87 14.19
C ASP A 101 -13.17 39.55 15.03
N ASP A 102 -13.34 38.29 15.44
CA ASP A 102 -14.46 37.84 16.27
C ASP A 102 -14.48 38.54 17.65
N THR A 103 -13.31 38.77 18.25
CA THR A 103 -13.20 39.53 19.51
C THR A 103 -13.49 41.03 19.37
N ARG A 104 -13.43 41.56 18.15
CA ARG A 104 -13.71 42.96 17.85
C ARG A 104 -15.20 43.23 17.66
N GLU A 105 -15.92 42.28 17.06
CA GLU A 105 -17.38 42.36 16.86
C GLU A 105 -18.18 42.22 18.17
N LEU A 106 -17.56 41.68 19.23
CA LEU A 106 -18.17 41.53 20.56
C LEU A 106 -18.07 42.77 21.46
N LYS A 107 -17.46 43.87 21.00
CA LYS A 107 -17.22 45.10 21.79
C LYS A 107 -17.97 46.31 21.23
#